data_AF-A0A545UFR6-F1
#
_entry.id   AF-A0A545UFR6-F1
#
_cell.length_a   1.000
_cell.length_b   1.000
_cell.length_c   1.000
_cell.angle_alpha   90.00
_cell.angle_beta   90.00
_cell.angle_gamma   90.00
#
_symmetry.space_group_name_H-M   'P 1'
#
loop_
_entity.id
_entity.type
_entity.pdbx_description
1 polymer ?
#
loop_
_entity_poly.entity_id
_entity_poly.type
_entity_poly.pdbx_seq_one_letter_code
_entity_poly.pdbx_strand_id
1 'polypeptide(L)'
;MSFDERMKRELEKEAHDIDEILAEDQGLFDMLFASFKGGMRRWLIIVNILTIVASIFMVWCGYEFFVATEIQEQVFWGVCVLILLNMQIGLKQWLWMEVNRNSVMREIKRVELVIGNLASKLSQ
;
A
#
# COMPACT_ATOMS: atom_id res chain seq x y z
N MET A 1 14.66 23.04 -39.40
CA MET A 1 13.69 22.78 -38.31
C MET A 1 13.72 23.97 -37.38
N SER A 2 12.59 24.65 -37.24
CA SER A 2 12.47 25.80 -36.35
C SER A 2 12.57 25.35 -34.90
N PHE A 3 13.01 26.23 -34.00
CA PHE A 3 13.10 25.96 -32.56
C PHE A 3 11.79 25.39 -31.99
N ASP A 4 10.67 25.86 -32.52
CA ASP A 4 9.32 25.44 -32.16
C ASP A 4 9.06 23.95 -32.45
N GLU A 5 9.56 23.42 -33.58
CA GLU A 5 9.47 22.00 -33.91
C GLU A 5 10.29 21.12 -32.96
N ARG A 6 11.46 21.61 -32.50
CA ARG A 6 12.26 20.89 -31.50
C ARG A 6 11.59 20.87 -30.14
N MET A 7 11.05 22.02 -29.73
CA MET A 7 10.35 22.15 -28.45
C MET A 7 9.10 21.26 -28.42
N LYS A 8 8.34 21.21 -29.53
CA LYS A 8 7.16 20.36 -29.67
C LYS A 8 7.51 18.87 -29.65
N ARG A 9 8.61 18.47 -30.30
CA ARG A 9 9.11 17.09 -30.25
C ARG A 9 9.62 16.67 -28.88
N GLU A 10 10.29 17.56 -28.15
CA GLU A 10 10.73 17.27 -26.78
C GLU A 10 9.55 17.16 -25.82
N LEU A 11 8.56 18.04 -25.94
CA LEU A 11 7.31 17.97 -25.17
C LEU A 11 6.50 16.71 -25.48
N GLU A 12 6.38 16.33 -26.76
CA GLU A 12 5.71 15.08 -27.15
C GLU A 12 6.45 13.85 -26.63
N LYS A 13 7.79 13.90 -26.58
CA LYS A 13 8.61 12.81 -26.04
C LYS A 13 8.51 12.71 -24.52
N GLU A 14 8.55 13.83 -23.80
CA GLU A 14 8.30 13.86 -22.35
C GLU A 14 6.86 13.45 -22.01
N ALA A 15 5.87 13.89 -22.78
CA ALA A 15 4.48 13.47 -22.61
C ALA A 15 4.32 11.97 -22.83
N HIS A 16 4.98 11.40 -23.84
CA HIS A 16 4.98 9.96 -24.10
C HIS A 16 5.69 9.18 -22.99
N ASP A 17 6.83 9.65 -22.49
CA ASP A 17 7.52 9.01 -21.36
C ASP A 17 6.67 9.08 -20.09
N ILE A 18 5.96 10.19 -19.86
CA ILE A 18 5.02 10.34 -18.73
C ILE A 18 3.80 9.42 -18.91
N ASP A 19 3.23 9.33 -20.11
CA ASP A 19 2.10 8.47 -20.45
C ASP A 19 2.48 6.99 -20.36
N GLU A 20 3.71 6.59 -20.70
CA GLU A 20 4.20 5.22 -20.55
C GLU A 20 4.36 4.85 -19.06
N ILE A 21 4.75 5.81 -18.22
CA ILE A 21 4.80 5.64 -16.76
C ILE A 21 3.39 5.69 -16.13
N LEU A 22 2.41 6.34 -16.77
CA LEU A 22 1.00 6.36 -16.34
C LEU A 22 0.21 5.13 -16.83
N ALA A 23 0.57 4.59 -17.99
CA ALA A 23 0.02 3.37 -18.57
C ALA A 23 0.52 2.12 -17.85
N GLU A 24 1.59 2.22 -17.06
CA GLU A 24 1.92 1.28 -16.00
C GLU A 24 0.93 1.47 -14.84
N ASP A 25 -0.34 1.12 -15.12
CA ASP A 25 -1.40 0.93 -14.15
C ASP A 25 -0.97 -0.24 -13.26
N GLN A 26 -0.05 0.03 -12.33
CA GLN A 26 0.41 -0.92 -11.34
C GLN A 26 -0.86 -1.39 -10.63
N GLY A 27 -1.30 -2.60 -10.95
CA GLY A 27 -2.54 -3.13 -10.38
C GLY A 27 -2.48 -3.02 -8.86
N LEU A 28 -3.63 -3.01 -8.19
CA LEU A 28 -3.68 -2.96 -6.71
C LEU A 28 -2.72 -3.95 -6.04
N PHE A 29 -2.53 -5.12 -6.66
CA PHE A 29 -1.55 -6.11 -6.25
C PHE A 29 -0.10 -5.67 -6.48
N ASP A 30 0.23 -5.04 -7.61
CA ASP A 30 1.57 -4.50 -7.87
C ASP A 30 1.91 -3.34 -6.94
N MET A 31 0.96 -2.45 -6.59
CA MET A 31 1.17 -1.43 -5.57
C MET A 31 1.41 -2.03 -4.17
N LEU A 32 0.68 -3.09 -3.84
CA LEU A 32 0.92 -3.89 -2.63
C LEU A 32 2.32 -4.50 -2.66
N PHE A 33 2.69 -5.21 -3.73
CA PHE A 33 4.00 -5.85 -3.88
C PHE A 33 5.16 -4.83 -3.97
N ALA A 34 4.93 -3.64 -4.53
CA ALA A 34 5.89 -2.54 -4.55
C ALA A 34 6.13 -2.00 -3.13
N SER A 35 5.09 -1.93 -2.29
CA SER A 35 5.25 -1.60 -0.87
C SER A 35 6.09 -2.64 -0.13
N PHE A 36 6.02 -3.92 -0.55
CA PHE A 36 6.92 -4.98 -0.07
C PHE A 36 8.36 -4.89 -0.61
N LYS A 37 8.72 -3.98 -1.53
CA LYS A 37 10.11 -3.82 -2.02
C LYS A 37 10.91 -2.73 -1.30
N GLY A 38 10.30 -1.92 -0.43
CA GLY A 38 10.97 -0.83 0.30
C GLY A 38 11.72 -1.23 1.57
N GLY A 39 12.35 -0.26 2.25
CA GLY A 39 13.07 -0.48 3.52
C GLY A 39 12.20 -1.03 4.67
N MET A 40 10.88 -0.82 4.59
CA MET A 40 9.87 -1.37 5.51
C MET A 40 9.45 -2.81 5.20
N ARG A 41 10.04 -3.47 4.19
CA ARG A 41 9.67 -4.83 3.76
C ARG A 41 9.62 -5.85 4.90
N ARG A 42 10.65 -5.88 5.76
CA ARG A 42 10.71 -6.84 6.87
C ARG A 42 9.56 -6.62 7.85
N TRP A 43 9.24 -5.35 8.11
CA TRP A 43 8.14 -4.97 8.99
C TRP A 43 6.79 -5.38 8.41
N LEU A 44 6.53 -5.11 7.14
CA LEU A 44 5.31 -5.54 6.45
C LEU A 44 5.14 -7.07 6.47
N ILE A 45 6.23 -7.83 6.26
CA ILE A 45 6.19 -9.30 6.35
C ILE A 45 5.84 -9.75 7.77
N ILE A 46 6.46 -9.17 8.80
CA ILE A 46 6.17 -9.49 10.21
C ILE A 46 4.69 -9.22 10.52
N VAL A 47 4.17 -8.05 10.12
CA VAL A 47 2.78 -7.66 10.33
C VAL A 47 1.81 -8.60 9.59
N ASN A 48 2.16 -9.02 8.37
CA ASN A 48 1.34 -9.96 7.61
C ASN A 48 1.31 -11.35 8.27
N ILE A 49 2.46 -11.87 8.70
CA ILE A 49 2.56 -13.13 9.46
C ILE A 49 1.73 -13.04 10.75
N LEU A 50 1.87 -11.95 11.50
CA LEU A 50 1.07 -11.71 12.71
C LEU A 50 -0.43 -11.70 12.41
N THR A 51 -0.84 -11.10 11.29
CA THR A 51 -2.24 -11.05 10.84
C THR A 51 -2.77 -12.46 10.53
N ILE A 52 -1.97 -13.31 9.89
CA ILE A 52 -2.32 -14.71 9.61
C ILE A 52 -2.44 -15.51 10.91
N VAL A 53 -1.48 -15.37 11.83
CA VAL A 53 -1.51 -16.04 13.14
C VAL A 53 -2.75 -15.61 13.93
N ALA A 54 -3.04 -14.31 13.99
CA ALA A 54 -4.23 -13.79 14.64
C ALA A 54 -5.53 -14.28 13.97
N SER A 55 -5.53 -14.51 12.65
CA SER A 55 -6.69 -15.07 11.94
C SER A 55 -6.93 -16.54 12.33
N ILE A 56 -5.86 -17.34 12.41
CA ILE A 56 -5.95 -18.74 12.87
C ILE A 56 -6.47 -18.78 14.31
N PHE A 57 -5.93 -17.92 15.18
CA PHE A 57 -6.37 -17.84 16.57
C PHE A 57 -7.83 -17.37 16.69
N MET A 58 -8.28 -16.47 15.82
CA MET A 58 -9.69 -16.04 15.77
C MET A 58 -10.63 -17.20 15.42
N VAL A 59 -10.24 -18.06 14.47
CA VAL A 59 -11.01 -19.26 14.11
C VAL A 59 -11.05 -20.25 15.28
N TRP A 60 -9.93 -20.42 15.99
CA TRP A 60 -9.88 -21.26 17.19
C TRP A 60 -10.82 -20.75 18.29
N CYS A 61 -10.75 -19.46 18.63
CA CYS A 61 -11.66 -18.86 19.61
C CYS A 61 -13.13 -18.96 19.18
N GLY A 62 -13.40 -18.83 17.88
CA GLY A 62 -14.72 -19.05 17.32
C GLY A 62 -15.21 -20.49 17.47
N TYR A 63 -14.32 -21.48 17.31
CA TYR A 63 -14.66 -22.88 17.55
C TYR A 63 -14.97 -23.15 19.02
N GLU A 64 -14.13 -22.69 19.94
CA GLU A 64 -14.34 -22.84 21.38
C GLU A 64 -15.62 -22.15 21.87
N PHE A 65 -16.01 -21.03 21.24
CA PHE A 65 -17.29 -20.39 21.50
C PHE A 65 -18.49 -21.32 21.23
N PHE A 66 -18.43 -22.17 20.19
CA PHE A 66 -19.52 -23.10 19.87
C PHE A 66 -19.47 -24.41 20.69
N VAL A 67 -18.29 -24.80 21.18
CA VAL A 67 -18.10 -26.03 21.97
C VAL A 67 -18.35 -25.80 23.46
N ALA A 68 -18.14 -24.57 23.95
CA ALA A 68 -18.34 -24.22 25.35
C ALA A 68 -19.76 -24.55 25.83
N THR A 69 -19.83 -25.32 26.92
CA THR A 69 -21.08 -25.79 27.54
C THR A 69 -21.60 -24.82 28.60
N GLU A 70 -20.72 -24.01 29.18
CA GLU A 70 -21.07 -22.97 30.14
C GLU A 70 -21.22 -21.60 29.47
N ILE A 71 -22.25 -20.86 29.87
CA ILE A 71 -22.54 -19.50 29.35
C ILE A 71 -21.37 -18.55 29.64
N GLN A 72 -20.71 -18.69 30.79
CA GLN A 72 -19.60 -17.83 31.17
C GLN A 72 -18.39 -18.00 30.25
N GLU A 73 -18.09 -19.25 29.86
CA GLU A 73 -17.03 -19.57 28.89
C GLU A 73 -17.39 -19.09 27.48
N GLN A 74 -18.65 -19.25 27.05
CA GLN A 74 -19.12 -18.69 25.78
C GLN A 74 -18.92 -17.17 25.73
N VAL A 75 -19.28 -16.44 26.79
CA VAL A 75 -19.08 -14.98 26.82
C VAL A 75 -17.59 -14.62 26.74
N PHE A 76 -16.72 -15.34 27.44
CA PHE A 76 -15.28 -15.13 27.37
C PHE A 76 -14.73 -15.30 25.94
N TRP A 77 -15.01 -16.44 25.31
CA TRP A 77 -14.56 -16.71 23.94
C TRP A 77 -15.17 -15.73 22.93
N GLY A 78 -16.43 -15.33 23.13
CA GLY A 78 -17.11 -14.33 22.30
C GLY A 78 -16.42 -12.95 22.36
N VAL A 79 -16.05 -12.49 23.55
CA VAL A 79 -15.28 -11.25 23.72
C VAL A 79 -13.89 -11.37 23.09
N CYS A 80 -13.20 -12.50 23.26
CA CYS A 80 -11.93 -12.75 22.60
C CYS A 80 -12.03 -12.65 21.07
N VAL A 81 -13.08 -13.24 20.47
CA VAL A 81 -13.33 -13.13 19.02
C VAL A 81 -13.56 -11.67 18.61
N LEU A 82 -14.33 -10.89 19.35
CA LEU A 82 -14.58 -9.48 19.04
C LEU A 82 -13.30 -8.64 19.09
N ILE A 83 -12.43 -8.88 20.07
CA ILE A 83 -11.13 -8.19 20.19
C ILE A 83 -10.23 -8.57 19.01
N LEU A 84 -10.14 -9.86 18.67
CA LEU A 84 -9.36 -10.34 17.54
C LEU A 84 -9.88 -9.77 16.21
N LEU A 85 -11.19 -9.66 16.04
CA LEU A 85 -11.81 -9.08 14.87
C LEU A 85 -11.49 -7.58 14.73
N ASN A 86 -11.55 -6.83 15.83
CA ASN A 86 -11.12 -5.42 15.83
C ASN A 86 -9.63 -5.27 15.50
N MET A 87 -8.79 -6.14 16.06
CA MET A 87 -7.36 -6.18 15.75
C MET A 87 -7.11 -6.45 14.26
N GLN A 88 -7.83 -7.40 13.65
CA GLN A 88 -7.76 -7.70 12.21
C GLN A 88 -8.12 -6.49 11.34
N ILE A 89 -9.19 -5.77 11.68
CA ILE A 89 -9.62 -4.56 10.97
C ILE A 89 -8.52 -3.50 11.06
N GLY A 90 -8.01 -3.24 12.26
CA GLY A 90 -6.95 -2.25 12.49
C GLY A 90 -5.68 -2.56 11.71
N LEU A 91 -5.23 -3.83 11.69
CA LEU A 91 -4.04 -4.26 10.97
C LEU A 91 -4.19 -4.07 9.45
N LYS A 92 -5.35 -4.44 8.88
CA LYS A 92 -5.62 -4.22 7.45
C LYS A 92 -5.68 -2.74 7.10
N GLN A 93 -6.36 -1.93 7.92
CA GLN A 93 -6.45 -0.49 7.71
C GLN A 93 -5.08 0.18 7.72
N TRP A 94 -4.23 -0.21 8.68
CA TRP A 94 -2.85 0.29 8.75
C TRP A 94 -2.03 -0.11 7.51
N LEU A 95 -2.17 -1.36 7.04
CA LEU A 95 -1.47 -1.82 5.83
C LEU A 95 -1.88 -1.01 4.59
N TRP A 96 -3.18 -0.74 4.41
CA TRP A 96 -3.66 0.13 3.34
C TRP A 96 -3.13 1.56 3.43
N MET A 97 -3.03 2.10 4.65
CA MET A 97 -2.48 3.43 4.87
C MET A 97 -0.99 3.50 4.48
N GLU A 98 -0.21 2.46 4.78
CA GLU A 98 1.20 2.40 4.41
C GLU A 98 1.38 2.28 2.88
N VAL A 99 0.54 1.50 2.20
CA VAL A 99 0.53 1.43 0.73
C VAL A 99 0.22 2.79 0.12
N ASN A 100 -0.82 3.47 0.62
CA ASN A 100 -1.19 4.81 0.15
C ASN A 100 -0.06 5.82 0.39
N ARG A 101 0.56 5.79 1.57
CA ARG A 101 1.70 6.64 1.92
C ARG A 101 2.87 6.46 0.94
N ASN A 102 3.17 5.21 0.56
CA ASN A 102 4.22 4.92 -0.40
C ASN A 102 3.87 5.39 -1.82
N SER A 103 2.60 5.26 -2.23
CA SER A 103 2.13 5.76 -3.53
C SER A 103 2.28 7.27 -3.63
N VAL A 104 1.78 8.00 -2.64
CA VAL A 104 1.88 9.48 -2.56
C VAL A 104 3.34 9.92 -2.57
N MET A 105 4.21 9.23 -1.84
CA MET A 105 5.64 9.59 -1.79
C MET A 105 6.35 9.39 -3.13
N ARG A 106 5.92 8.40 -3.93
CA ARG A 106 6.42 8.17 -5.29
C ARG A 106 5.97 9.30 -6.23
N GLU A 107 4.73 9.75 -6.10
CA GLU A 107 4.18 10.87 -6.88
C GLU A 107 4.88 12.18 -6.55
N ILE A 108 5.12 12.49 -5.27
CA ILE A 108 5.85 13.69 -4.84
C ILE A 108 7.26 13.73 -5.45
N LYS A 109 8.01 12.62 -5.36
CA LYS A 109 9.36 12.55 -5.96
C LYS A 109 9.35 12.75 -7.47
N ARG A 110 8.31 12.26 -8.16
CA ARG A 110 8.14 12.48 -9.60
C ARG A 110 7.96 13.98 -9.89
N VAL A 111 7.11 14.65 -9.12
CA VAL A 111 6.89 16.10 -9.24
C VAL A 111 8.18 16.88 -8.96
N GLU A 112 8.93 16.51 -7.92
CA GLU A 112 10.23 17.14 -7.61
C GLU A 112 11.22 17.02 -8.77
N LEU A 113 11.30 15.85 -9.43
CA LEU A 113 12.17 15.64 -10.59
C LEU A 113 11.76 16.50 -11.79
N VAL A 114 10.46 16.58 -12.10
CA VAL A 114 9.94 17.41 -13.19
C VAL A 114 10.25 18.90 -12.94
N ILE A 115 10.03 19.37 -11.72
CA ILE A 115 10.35 20.76 -11.33
C ILE A 115 11.85 21.01 -11.42
N GLY A 116 12.69 20.07 -10.97
CA GLY A 116 14.16 20.18 -11.06
C GLY A 116 14.65 20.27 -12.51
N ASN A 117 14.11 19.43 -13.40
CA ASN A 117 14.42 19.49 -14.82
C ASN A 117 13.98 20.82 -15.45
N LEU A 118 12.78 21.30 -15.14
CA LEU A 118 12.28 22.59 -15.63
C LEU A 118 13.17 23.75 -15.17
N ALA A 119 13.56 23.77 -13.90
CA ALA A 119 14.46 24.78 -13.36
C ALA A 119 15.84 24.77 -14.05
N SER A 120 16.39 23.58 -14.34
CA SER A 120 17.65 23.46 -15.07
C SER A 120 17.56 23.99 -16.50
N LYS A 121 16.46 23.70 -17.22
CA LYS A 121 16.20 24.20 -18.59
C LYS A 121 16.01 25.71 -18.63
N LEU A 122 15.43 26.33 -17.61
CA LEU A 122 15.28 27.79 -17.49
C LEU A 122 16.58 28.52 -17.13
N SER A 123 17.52 27.84 -16.48
CA SER A 123 18.83 28.40 -16.12
C SER A 123 19.86 28.36 -17.26
N GLN A 124 19.50 27.77 -18.40
CA GLN A 124 20.34 27.54 -19.57
C GLN A 124 19.90 28.41 -20.75
#